data_AF-A0A370GP92-F1
#
_entry.id   AF-A0A370GP92-F1
#
_cell.length_a   1.000
_cell.length_b   1.000
_cell.length_c   1.000
_cell.angle_alpha   90.00
_cell.angle_beta   90.00
_cell.angle_gamma   90.00
#
_symmetry.space_group_name_H-M   'P 1'
#
loop_
_entity.id
_entity.type
_entity.pdbx_description
1 polymer ?
#
loop_
_entity_poly.entity_id
_entity_poly.type
_entity_poly.pdbx_seq_one_letter_code
_entity_poly.pdbx_strand_id
1 'polypeptide(L)'
;MVKLLIDQTDNTLVDLSSGKLSKKGARKPIKRQKGMTCTLYGMRRIAFFESSNQNDSIKEMIAYKTMKNALMNFNHDYAHLAEIAFTLCQNLNIDLETALSLNSAFMNRFIKRANKALSKIEYLTSLEERGQWIILYDILTYKILLPLLHLENAAWHPRDGFNKLKESLRNHGAHAFMGKFGAWCHNEKPQPFMSETTQNRHVFYFRKNTYMGDYIPFTHCVIVDQLKIVNGKEMVFFRDPNSRSAPNKPEKIFMLSFENFVSRLTDWQGNRFILNCCPDETSFGFVSTQPERLTSGI
;
A
#
# COMPACT_ATOMS: atom_id res chain seq x y z
N MET A 1 -29.39 11.60 -11.80
CA MET A 1 -28.33 11.25 -10.85
C MET A 1 -28.37 9.74 -10.67
N VAL A 2 -27.48 9.00 -11.35
CA VAL A 2 -27.47 7.53 -11.27
C VAL A 2 -26.81 7.15 -9.94
N LYS A 3 -27.60 6.70 -8.97
CA LYS A 3 -27.08 5.97 -7.81
C LYS A 3 -26.36 4.74 -8.37
N LEU A 4 -25.03 4.72 -8.33
CA LEU A 4 -24.30 3.45 -8.41
C LEU A 4 -24.92 2.58 -7.31
N LEU A 5 -25.46 1.42 -7.70
CA LEU A 5 -25.96 0.42 -6.77
C LEU A 5 -24.74 -0.12 -6.01
N ILE A 6 -24.41 0.57 -4.93
CA ILE A 6 -23.38 0.24 -3.95
C ILE A 6 -23.95 -0.94 -3.18
N ASP A 7 -23.34 -2.10 -3.38
CA ASP A 7 -23.53 -3.34 -2.63
C ASP A 7 -24.67 -4.28 -3.05
N GLN A 8 -24.26 -5.44 -3.58
CA GLN A 8 -25.10 -6.61 -3.81
C GLN A 8 -24.33 -7.87 -3.37
N THR A 9 -25.00 -9.01 -3.26
CA THR A 9 -24.38 -10.31 -2.93
C THR A 9 -23.17 -10.64 -3.80
N ASP A 10 -23.13 -10.11 -5.03
CA ASP A 10 -22.07 -10.38 -6.01
C ASP A 10 -21.10 -9.21 -6.25
N ASN A 11 -21.30 -8.04 -5.60
CA ASN A 11 -20.49 -6.85 -5.83
C ASN A 11 -20.36 -6.00 -4.56
N THR A 12 -19.14 -5.64 -4.19
CA THR A 12 -18.85 -4.58 -3.21
C THR A 12 -17.97 -3.56 -3.89
N LEU A 13 -18.42 -2.30 -3.89
CA LEU A 13 -17.69 -1.15 -4.42
C LEU A 13 -17.62 -0.10 -3.31
N VAL A 14 -16.40 0.26 -2.92
CA VAL A 14 -16.14 1.37 -2.01
C VAL A 14 -16.08 2.65 -2.81
N ASP A 15 -16.82 3.66 -2.36
CA ASP A 15 -16.71 5.00 -2.93
C ASP A 15 -15.39 5.64 -2.49
N LEU A 16 -14.43 5.67 -3.40
CA LEU A 16 -13.20 6.43 -3.24
C LEU A 16 -13.25 7.68 -4.09
N SER A 17 -13.08 8.82 -3.42
CA SER A 17 -13.15 10.11 -4.09
C SER A 17 -12.21 10.25 -5.28
N SER A 18 -12.74 10.81 -6.37
CA SER A 18 -11.95 11.25 -7.52
C SER A 18 -11.29 12.60 -7.18
N GLY A 19 -9.97 12.61 -7.05
CA GLY A 19 -9.22 13.81 -6.66
C GLY A 19 -9.25 14.13 -5.15
N LYS A 20 -8.32 14.97 -4.71
CA LYS A 20 -8.18 15.39 -3.31
C LYS A 20 -8.92 16.70 -3.05
N LEU A 21 -9.54 16.86 -1.89
CA LEU A 21 -10.07 18.15 -1.48
C LEU A 21 -8.92 19.15 -1.24
N SER A 22 -9.08 20.36 -1.76
CA SER A 22 -8.20 21.47 -1.45
C SER A 22 -8.70 22.23 -0.22
N LYS A 23 -7.84 23.06 0.39
CA LYS A 23 -8.22 23.96 1.50
C LYS A 23 -9.42 24.88 1.18
N LYS A 24 -9.77 25.03 -0.10
CA LYS A 24 -10.90 25.84 -0.58
C LYS A 24 -12.14 24.98 -0.92
N GLY A 25 -12.21 23.74 -0.45
CA GLY A 25 -13.30 22.79 -0.76
C GLY A 25 -13.27 22.22 -2.19
N ALA A 26 -12.56 22.83 -3.14
CA ALA A 26 -12.49 22.33 -4.51
C ALA A 26 -11.69 21.02 -4.61
N ARG A 27 -12.23 20.00 -5.30
CA ARG A 27 -11.50 18.77 -5.61
C ARG A 27 -10.45 19.02 -6.71
N LYS A 28 -9.21 18.63 -6.44
CA LYS A 28 -8.06 18.75 -7.35
C LYS A 28 -7.55 17.37 -7.78
N PRO A 29 -6.98 17.24 -8.98
CA PRO A 29 -6.39 15.97 -9.41
C PRO A 29 -5.33 15.45 -8.42
N ILE A 30 -5.36 14.15 -8.18
CA ILE A 30 -4.30 13.46 -7.42
C ILE A 30 -3.23 13.06 -8.45
N LYS A 31 -2.09 13.77 -8.42
CA LYS A 31 -0.91 13.53 -9.28
C LYS A 31 0.24 12.94 -8.47
N ARG A 32 1.04 12.08 -9.10
CA ARG A 32 2.27 11.55 -8.48
C ARG A 32 3.13 12.70 -8.01
N GLN A 33 3.65 12.61 -6.79
CA GLN A 33 4.55 13.62 -6.23
C GLN A 33 5.99 13.08 -6.26
N LYS A 34 6.95 13.97 -6.53
CA LYS A 34 8.38 13.65 -6.38
C LYS A 34 8.65 13.30 -4.90
N GLY A 35 9.54 12.34 -4.67
CA GLY A 35 9.92 11.86 -3.33
C GLY A 35 8.81 11.18 -2.55
N MET A 36 7.92 10.45 -3.22
CA MET A 36 6.99 9.54 -2.58
C MET A 36 7.15 8.14 -3.18
N THR A 37 7.27 7.14 -2.30
CA THR A 37 7.16 5.73 -2.69
C THR A 37 5.75 5.44 -3.19
N CYS A 38 5.60 4.38 -4.00
CA CYS A 38 4.28 3.92 -4.44
C CYS A 38 3.36 3.63 -3.24
N THR A 39 3.93 3.09 -2.17
CA THR A 39 3.27 2.85 -0.89
C THR A 39 2.72 4.09 -0.25
N LEU A 40 3.58 5.09 -0.01
CA LEU A 40 3.15 6.32 0.65
C LEU A 40 2.07 7.03 -0.19
N TYR A 41 2.11 6.83 -1.50
CA TYR A 41 1.07 7.33 -2.39
C TYR A 41 -0.22 6.53 -2.34
N GLY A 42 -0.14 5.20 -2.21
CA GLY A 42 -1.29 4.32 -1.95
C GLY A 42 -1.97 4.65 -0.63
N MET A 43 -1.19 4.67 0.46
CA MET A 43 -1.64 5.06 1.81
C MET A 43 -2.37 6.40 1.79
N ARG A 44 -1.78 7.45 1.19
CA ARG A 44 -2.43 8.77 1.09
C ARG A 44 -3.73 8.83 0.31
N ARG A 45 -4.04 7.83 -0.52
CA ARG A 45 -5.30 7.78 -1.28
C ARG A 45 -6.42 7.08 -0.52
N ILE A 46 -6.07 6.28 0.49
CA ILE A 46 -7.01 5.62 1.40
C ILE A 46 -6.98 6.22 2.80
N ALA A 47 -6.26 7.33 2.99
CA ALA A 47 -6.07 7.98 4.28
C ALA A 47 -6.79 9.34 4.35
N PHE A 48 -7.30 9.65 5.53
CA PHE A 48 -7.59 11.02 5.91
C PHE A 48 -6.29 11.64 6.44
N PHE A 49 -5.89 12.81 5.92
CA PHE A 49 -4.67 13.49 6.35
C PHE A 49 -4.95 14.96 6.61
N GLU A 50 -5.16 15.28 7.88
CA GLU A 50 -5.39 16.64 8.33
C GLU A 50 -4.09 17.26 8.85
N SER A 51 -3.45 18.10 8.05
CA SER A 51 -2.23 18.80 8.46
C SER A 51 -2.47 19.93 9.48
N SER A 52 -3.74 20.19 9.84
CA SER A 52 -4.17 21.30 10.70
C SER A 52 -4.45 20.93 12.15
N ASN A 53 -4.54 19.65 12.51
CA ASN A 53 -4.70 19.26 13.91
C ASN A 53 -3.35 19.38 14.64
N GLN A 54 -3.24 20.45 15.42
CA GLN A 54 -2.03 20.84 16.17
C GLN A 54 -1.66 19.88 17.32
N ASN A 55 -2.48 18.85 17.59
CA ASN A 55 -2.27 17.94 18.71
C ASN A 55 -1.64 16.60 18.31
N ASP A 56 -1.63 16.24 17.02
CA ASP A 56 -0.92 15.04 16.54
C ASP A 56 0.54 15.40 16.20
N SER A 57 1.27 15.47 17.31
CA SER A 57 2.71 15.33 17.59
C SER A 57 3.80 16.22 17.03
N ILE A 58 3.70 17.05 16.00
CA ILE A 58 4.85 17.84 15.44
C ILE A 58 6.06 16.99 14.96
N LYS A 59 6.69 16.17 15.82
CA LYS A 59 7.81 15.27 15.59
C LYS A 59 7.52 14.25 14.49
N GLU A 60 6.37 13.57 14.50
CA GLU A 60 6.04 12.65 13.39
C GLU A 60 5.82 13.38 12.07
N MET A 61 5.24 14.59 12.12
CA MET A 61 5.11 15.44 10.93
C MET A 61 6.47 15.91 10.39
N ILE A 62 7.40 16.26 11.29
CA ILE A 62 8.79 16.57 10.94
C ILE A 62 9.45 15.34 10.31
N ALA A 63 9.33 14.17 10.93
CA ALA A 63 9.88 12.91 10.41
C ALA A 63 9.33 12.58 9.01
N TYR A 64 8.02 12.70 8.81
CA TYR A 64 7.40 12.55 7.49
C TYR A 64 7.97 13.52 6.44
N LYS A 65 8.12 14.81 6.80
CA LYS A 65 8.70 15.81 5.90
C LYS A 65 10.17 15.52 5.59
N THR A 66 10.96 15.11 6.59
CA THR A 66 12.37 14.73 6.43
C THR A 66 12.51 13.53 5.50
N MET A 67 11.76 12.45 5.73
CA MET A 67 11.74 11.28 4.85
C MET A 67 11.35 11.65 3.42
N LYS A 68 10.29 12.46 3.26
CA LYS A 68 9.85 12.92 1.94
C LYS A 68 10.94 13.71 1.22
N ASN A 69 11.63 14.62 1.91
CA ASN A 69 12.71 15.41 1.34
C ASN A 69 13.91 14.53 0.93
N ALA A 70 14.29 13.56 1.76
CA ALA A 70 15.33 12.59 1.43
C ALA A 70 14.98 11.81 0.16
N LEU A 71 13.75 11.29 0.07
CA LEU A 71 13.24 10.60 -1.12
C LEU A 71 13.14 11.50 -2.35
N MET A 72 12.89 12.80 -2.18
CA MET A 72 12.87 13.76 -3.29
C MET A 72 14.25 13.95 -3.93
N ASN A 73 15.30 13.84 -3.12
CA ASN A 73 16.69 14.05 -3.53
C ASN A 73 17.44 12.74 -3.78
N PHE A 74 16.75 11.60 -3.68
CA PHE A 74 17.36 10.28 -3.83
C PHE A 74 17.98 10.09 -5.22
N ASN A 75 19.30 9.91 -5.23
CA ASN A 75 20.15 9.68 -6.40
C ASN A 75 20.78 8.28 -6.38
N HIS A 76 20.09 7.30 -5.76
CA HIS A 76 20.57 5.93 -5.53
C HIS A 76 21.56 5.77 -4.36
N ASP A 77 21.74 6.83 -3.56
CA ASP A 77 22.45 6.78 -2.29
C ASP A 77 21.56 6.18 -1.17
N TYR A 78 21.62 4.86 -1.03
CA TYR A 78 20.90 4.14 0.04
C TYR A 78 21.54 4.35 1.42
N ALA A 79 22.83 4.68 1.49
CA ALA A 79 23.54 4.94 2.74
C ALA A 79 22.94 6.17 3.43
N HIS A 80 22.77 7.25 2.67
CA HIS A 80 22.14 8.48 3.17
C HIS A 80 20.69 8.28 3.61
N LEU A 81 19.91 7.45 2.88
CA LEU A 81 18.54 7.12 3.29
C LEU A 81 18.52 6.33 4.60
N ALA A 82 19.41 5.35 4.76
CA ALA A 82 19.53 4.56 5.98
C ALA A 82 19.95 5.43 7.18
N GLU A 83 20.94 6.32 7.00
CA GLU A 83 21.39 7.27 8.01
C GLU A 83 20.26 8.19 8.49
N ILE A 84 19.49 8.76 7.56
CA ILE A 84 18.31 9.58 7.90
C ILE A 84 17.29 8.75 8.67
N ALA A 85 17.02 7.51 8.25
CA ALA A 85 16.04 6.66 8.91
C ALA A 85 16.49 6.29 10.34
N PHE A 86 17.77 5.99 10.55
CA PHE A 86 18.35 5.79 11.88
C PHE A 86 18.21 7.03 12.76
N THR A 87 18.59 8.19 12.24
CA THR A 87 18.48 9.48 12.95
C THR A 87 17.03 9.76 13.36
N LEU A 88 16.07 9.45 12.48
CA LEU A 88 14.65 9.58 12.80
C LEU A 88 14.20 8.60 13.89
N CYS A 89 14.67 7.34 13.85
CA CYS A 89 14.37 6.38 14.92
C CYS A 89 14.87 6.89 16.28
N GLN A 90 16.09 7.44 16.33
CA GLN A 90 16.66 8.02 17.56
C GLN A 90 15.88 9.25 18.03
N ASN A 91 15.60 10.21 17.13
CA ASN A 91 14.88 11.44 17.48
C ASN A 91 13.44 11.21 17.96
N LEU A 92 12.83 10.11 17.52
CA LEU A 92 11.48 9.68 17.90
C LEU A 92 11.49 8.73 19.10
N ASN A 93 12.66 8.46 19.69
CA ASN A 93 12.84 7.51 20.80
C ASN A 93 12.25 6.12 20.49
N ILE A 94 12.35 5.67 19.24
CA ILE A 94 11.94 4.32 18.86
C ILE A 94 12.95 3.34 19.46
N ASP A 95 12.48 2.46 20.36
CA ASP A 95 13.25 1.29 20.79
C ASP A 95 13.47 0.36 19.59
N LEU A 96 14.67 0.48 19.02
CA LEU A 96 15.02 -0.20 17.79
C LEU A 96 15.16 -1.72 17.98
N GLU A 97 15.64 -2.20 19.12
CA GLU A 97 15.73 -3.64 19.41
C GLU A 97 14.34 -4.28 19.45
N THR A 98 13.40 -3.63 20.15
CA THR A 98 12.00 -4.08 20.19
C THR A 98 11.36 -3.98 18.80
N ALA A 99 11.55 -2.88 18.07
CA ALA A 99 11.00 -2.71 16.74
C ALA A 99 11.52 -3.75 15.74
N LEU A 100 12.81 -4.09 15.80
CA LEU A 100 13.42 -5.15 14.99
C LEU A 100 12.86 -6.53 15.36
N SER A 101 12.65 -6.79 16.65
CA SER A 101 12.07 -8.05 17.14
C SER A 101 10.65 -8.29 16.63
N LEU A 102 9.88 -7.21 16.43
CA LEU A 102 8.51 -7.26 15.90
C LEU A 102 8.47 -7.25 14.37
N ASN A 103 9.59 -6.99 13.69
CA ASN A 103 9.65 -6.99 12.24
C ASN A 103 9.91 -8.42 11.73
N SER A 104 8.84 -9.14 11.36
CA SER A 104 8.92 -10.54 10.92
C SER A 104 9.92 -10.76 9.79
N ALA A 105 9.97 -9.83 8.83
CA ALA A 105 10.83 -9.96 7.68
C ALA A 105 12.32 -9.74 8.02
N PHE A 106 12.63 -8.87 8.97
CA PHE A 106 13.97 -8.77 9.59
C PHE A 106 14.29 -10.04 10.37
N MET A 107 13.41 -10.48 11.27
CA MET A 107 13.65 -11.62 12.14
C MET A 107 13.86 -12.93 11.37
N ASN A 108 13.13 -13.13 10.28
CA ASN A 108 13.32 -14.26 9.38
C ASN A 108 14.71 -14.29 8.74
N ARG A 109 15.29 -13.12 8.45
CA ARG A 109 16.68 -13.03 7.94
C ARG A 109 17.68 -13.19 9.08
N PHE A 110 17.44 -12.53 10.21
CA PHE A 110 18.28 -12.60 11.40
C PHE A 110 18.45 -14.03 11.89
N ILE A 111 17.35 -14.76 12.12
CA ILE A 111 17.40 -16.16 12.61
C ILE A 111 18.14 -17.08 11.63
N LYS A 112 18.00 -16.86 10.33
CA LYS A 112 18.63 -17.71 9.30
C LYS A 112 20.12 -17.42 9.06
N ARG A 113 20.56 -16.18 9.29
CA ARG A 113 21.87 -15.71 8.83
C ARG A 113 22.75 -15.10 9.92
N ALA A 114 22.18 -14.69 11.04
CA ALA A 114 22.96 -14.24 12.16
C ALA A 114 23.69 -15.46 12.73
N ASN A 115 25.02 -15.44 12.64
CA ASN A 115 25.82 -16.19 13.59
C ASN A 115 25.38 -15.76 14.98
N LYS A 116 25.21 -16.70 15.92
CA LYS A 116 24.67 -16.50 17.29
C LYS A 116 25.39 -15.42 18.14
N ALA A 117 26.36 -14.72 17.58
CA ALA A 117 27.19 -13.70 18.21
C ALA A 117 26.72 -12.25 17.98
N LEU A 118 25.90 -11.95 16.97
CA LEU A 118 25.46 -10.56 16.71
C LEU A 118 24.13 -10.26 17.42
N SER A 119 24.04 -9.09 18.05
CA SER A 119 22.76 -8.46 18.41
C SER A 119 21.96 -8.09 17.17
N LYS A 120 20.67 -7.73 17.34
CA LYS A 120 19.82 -7.37 16.20
C LYS A 120 20.29 -6.06 15.56
N ILE A 121 20.74 -5.12 16.38
CA ILE A 121 21.30 -3.86 15.89
C ILE A 121 22.60 -4.12 15.11
N GLU A 122 23.52 -4.95 15.62
CA GLU A 122 24.76 -5.29 14.92
C GLU A 122 24.48 -6.04 13.61
N TYR A 123 23.50 -6.94 13.59
CA TYR A 123 23.11 -7.59 12.35
C TYR A 123 22.50 -6.60 11.36
N LEU A 124 21.63 -5.69 11.81
CA LEU A 124 21.08 -4.63 10.96
C LEU A 124 22.20 -3.80 10.33
N THR A 125 23.18 -3.34 11.11
CA THR A 125 24.30 -2.55 10.60
C THR A 125 25.24 -3.34 9.69
N SER A 126 25.27 -4.67 9.79
CA SER A 126 26.02 -5.55 8.88
C SER A 126 25.35 -5.75 7.51
N LEU A 127 24.07 -5.38 7.35
CA LEU A 127 23.39 -5.48 6.06
C LEU A 127 23.93 -4.42 5.09
N GLU A 128 23.87 -4.71 3.79
CA GLU A 128 24.01 -3.69 2.75
C GLU A 128 23.03 -2.53 2.98
N GLU A 129 23.40 -1.32 2.55
CA GLU A 129 22.71 -0.08 2.86
C GLU A 129 21.25 -0.08 2.39
N ARG A 130 20.99 -0.71 1.23
CA ARG A 130 19.63 -0.94 0.74
C ARG A 130 18.81 -1.81 1.71
N GLY A 131 19.43 -2.84 2.29
CA GLY A 131 18.81 -3.71 3.28
C GLY A 131 18.48 -2.94 4.56
N GLN A 132 19.41 -2.13 5.05
CA GLN A 132 19.19 -1.25 6.21
C GLN A 132 18.01 -0.30 5.98
N TRP A 133 18.03 0.42 4.85
CA TRP A 133 16.96 1.34 4.49
C TRP A 133 15.59 0.67 4.45
N ILE A 134 15.46 -0.50 3.83
CA ILE A 134 14.17 -1.20 3.71
C ILE A 134 13.61 -1.55 5.11
N ILE A 135 14.45 -2.07 6.02
CA ILE A 135 14.01 -2.41 7.37
C ILE A 135 13.61 -1.17 8.17
N LEU A 136 14.44 -0.12 8.15
CA LEU A 136 14.16 1.11 8.89
C LEU A 136 12.93 1.84 8.33
N TYR A 137 12.76 1.84 7.01
CA TYR A 137 11.59 2.43 6.37
C TYR A 137 10.30 1.69 6.74
N ASP A 138 10.36 0.36 6.85
CA ASP A 138 9.23 -0.46 7.31
C ASP A 138 8.88 -0.12 8.78
N ILE A 139 9.88 -0.06 9.66
CA ILE A 139 9.70 0.37 11.06
C ILE A 139 9.07 1.76 11.15
N LEU A 140 9.61 2.74 10.43
CA LEU A 140 9.07 4.10 10.38
C LEU A 140 7.66 4.14 9.78
N THR A 141 7.36 3.26 8.82
CA THR A 141 6.01 3.16 8.25
C THR A 141 5.01 2.76 9.32
N TYR A 142 5.27 1.68 10.06
CA TYR A 142 4.39 1.18 11.11
C TYR A 142 4.31 2.11 12.33
N LYS A 143 5.43 2.68 12.77
CA LYS A 143 5.48 3.50 13.98
C LYS A 143 4.99 4.93 13.76
N ILE A 144 5.16 5.48 12.56
CA ILE A 144 4.96 6.92 12.28
C ILE A 144 3.94 7.13 11.17
N LEU A 145 4.14 6.52 9.99
CA LEU A 145 3.35 6.88 8.81
C LEU A 145 1.90 6.39 8.88
N LEU A 146 1.67 5.16 9.34
CA LEU A 146 0.31 4.63 9.48
C LEU A 146 -0.51 5.43 10.51
N PRO A 147 -0.04 5.66 11.76
CA PRO A 147 -0.77 6.48 12.73
C PRO A 147 -1.04 7.90 12.22
N LEU A 148 -0.03 8.55 11.61
CA LEU A 148 -0.15 9.91 11.08
C LEU A 148 -1.18 10.03 9.94
N LEU A 149 -1.45 8.92 9.25
CA LEU A 149 -2.42 8.83 8.14
C LEU A 149 -3.74 8.21 8.59
N HIS A 150 -3.95 7.95 9.88
CA HIS A 150 -5.10 7.23 10.40
C HIS A 150 -5.33 5.92 9.64
N LEU A 151 -4.27 5.13 9.52
CA LEU A 151 -4.26 3.81 8.88
C LEU A 151 -3.85 2.73 9.88
N GLU A 152 -4.28 1.51 9.61
CA GLU A 152 -3.89 0.32 10.34
C GLU A 152 -3.76 -0.89 9.40
N ASN A 153 -3.24 -2.01 9.92
CA ASN A 153 -3.25 -3.28 9.20
C ASN A 153 -4.68 -3.73 8.96
N ALA A 154 -4.98 -4.23 7.75
CA ALA A 154 -6.29 -4.80 7.47
C ALA A 154 -6.52 -6.05 8.32
N ALA A 155 -7.68 -6.16 8.96
CA ALA A 155 -8.13 -7.40 9.60
C ALA A 155 -8.59 -8.44 8.54
N TRP A 156 -7.69 -8.74 7.60
CA TRP A 156 -7.88 -9.73 6.54
C TRP A 156 -6.54 -10.35 6.16
N HIS A 157 -6.55 -11.65 5.92
CA HIS A 157 -5.43 -12.42 5.44
C HIS A 157 -5.82 -13.25 4.21
N PRO A 158 -4.92 -13.58 3.26
CA PRO A 158 -5.26 -14.36 2.08
C PRO A 158 -5.95 -15.71 2.34
N ARG A 159 -5.68 -16.35 3.50
CA ARG A 159 -6.37 -17.59 3.94
C ARG A 159 -7.85 -17.39 4.22
N ASP A 160 -8.27 -16.18 4.56
CA ASP A 160 -9.65 -15.85 4.90
C ASP A 160 -10.55 -15.81 3.65
N GLY A 161 -9.93 -15.72 2.46
CA GLY A 161 -10.61 -15.82 1.18
C GLY A 161 -11.36 -14.56 0.74
N PHE A 162 -12.02 -14.67 -0.42
CA PHE A 162 -12.67 -13.57 -1.12
C PHE A 162 -13.79 -12.91 -0.31
N ASN A 163 -14.64 -13.72 0.32
CA ASN A 163 -15.78 -13.23 1.09
C ASN A 163 -15.35 -12.40 2.32
N LYS A 164 -14.26 -12.77 2.98
CA LYS A 164 -13.73 -11.98 4.11
C LYS A 164 -13.06 -10.69 3.65
N LEU A 165 -12.42 -10.67 2.47
CA LEU A 165 -11.93 -9.41 1.90
C LEU A 165 -13.09 -8.48 1.54
N LYS A 166 -14.19 -9.05 1.02
CA LYS A 166 -15.41 -8.33 0.69
C LYS A 166 -16.05 -7.71 1.92
N GLU A 167 -16.17 -8.46 3.00
CA GLU A 167 -16.61 -7.95 4.30
C GLU A 167 -15.69 -6.83 4.81
N SER A 168 -14.38 -7.02 4.71
CA SER A 168 -13.39 -6.02 5.14
C SER A 168 -13.53 -4.70 4.37
N LEU A 169 -13.74 -4.73 3.04
CA LEU A 169 -13.98 -3.55 2.22
C LEU A 169 -15.25 -2.78 2.61
N ARG A 170 -16.31 -3.50 2.99
CA ARG A 170 -17.56 -2.87 3.48
C ARG A 170 -17.33 -2.12 4.78
N ASN A 171 -16.55 -2.71 5.68
CA ASN A 171 -16.38 -2.20 7.04
C ASN A 171 -15.31 -1.09 7.12
N HIS A 172 -14.23 -1.19 6.35
CA HIS A 172 -13.05 -0.32 6.49
C HIS A 172 -12.76 0.53 5.25
N GLY A 173 -13.67 0.53 4.26
CA GLY A 173 -13.43 1.20 3.00
C GLY A 173 -12.35 0.50 2.19
N ALA A 174 -11.58 1.26 1.41
CA ALA A 174 -10.63 0.68 0.45
C ALA A 174 -9.30 0.27 1.10
N HIS A 175 -8.67 -0.74 0.52
CA HIS A 175 -7.46 -1.34 1.07
C HIS A 175 -6.26 -1.05 0.18
N ALA A 176 -5.11 -0.78 0.80
CA ALA A 176 -3.83 -0.70 0.12
C ALA A 176 -3.07 -2.00 0.28
N PHE A 177 -2.63 -2.59 -0.83
CA PHE A 177 -1.90 -3.85 -0.85
C PHE A 177 -0.56 -3.70 -1.54
N MET A 178 0.46 -4.39 -1.03
CA MET A 178 1.76 -4.52 -1.67
C MET A 178 1.84 -5.81 -2.49
N GLY A 179 2.44 -5.72 -3.67
CA GLY A 179 2.68 -6.90 -4.49
C GLY A 179 3.33 -6.61 -5.83
N LYS A 180 3.35 -7.64 -6.68
CA LYS A 180 3.78 -7.56 -8.07
C LYS A 180 2.58 -7.19 -8.95
N PHE A 181 2.16 -5.94 -8.84
CA PHE A 181 1.00 -5.40 -9.55
C PHE A 181 1.36 -4.25 -10.49
N GLY A 182 0.59 -4.12 -11.57
CA GLY A 182 0.68 -2.99 -12.50
C GLY A 182 1.34 -3.35 -13.82
N ALA A 183 1.35 -2.39 -14.75
CA ALA A 183 1.78 -2.64 -16.13
C ALA A 183 3.24 -3.06 -16.27
N TRP A 184 4.10 -2.66 -15.33
CA TRP A 184 5.52 -3.04 -15.34
C TRP A 184 5.74 -4.54 -15.07
N CYS A 185 4.75 -5.24 -14.49
CA CYS A 185 4.77 -6.69 -14.31
C CYS A 185 4.38 -7.46 -15.58
N HIS A 186 4.09 -6.79 -16.69
CA HIS A 186 3.54 -7.40 -17.88
C HIS A 186 4.33 -6.98 -19.13
N ASN A 187 4.53 -7.91 -20.07
CA ASN A 187 5.19 -7.63 -21.34
C ASN A 187 4.25 -6.99 -22.39
N GLU A 188 2.95 -6.95 -22.12
CA GLU A 188 1.93 -6.33 -22.98
C GLU A 188 1.18 -5.20 -22.26
N LYS A 189 0.63 -4.28 -23.05
CA LYS A 189 -0.25 -3.22 -22.54
C LYS A 189 -1.60 -3.80 -22.09
N PRO A 190 -2.19 -3.26 -21.01
CA PRO A 190 -3.50 -3.67 -20.55
C PRO A 190 -4.57 -3.34 -21.60
N GLN A 191 -5.56 -4.23 -21.73
CA GLN A 191 -6.66 -4.11 -22.68
C GLN A 191 -7.93 -3.64 -21.97
N PRO A 192 -8.79 -2.84 -22.61
CA PRO A 192 -10.07 -2.43 -22.03
C PRO A 192 -10.99 -3.64 -21.87
N PHE A 193 -11.72 -3.69 -20.75
CA PHE A 193 -12.78 -4.66 -20.50
C PHE A 193 -14.13 -3.93 -20.55
N MET A 194 -14.75 -3.96 -21.73
CA MET A 194 -15.88 -3.06 -22.04
C MET A 194 -17.13 -3.35 -21.20
N SER A 195 -17.41 -4.61 -20.85
CA SER A 195 -18.62 -4.97 -20.10
C SER A 195 -18.63 -4.46 -18.65
N GLU A 196 -17.47 -4.09 -18.10
CA GLU A 196 -17.35 -3.50 -16.77
C GLU A 196 -16.99 -2.01 -16.83
N THR A 197 -16.82 -1.46 -18.02
CA THR A 197 -16.52 -0.04 -18.22
C THR A 197 -17.79 0.79 -18.14
N THR A 198 -17.73 1.89 -17.40
CA THR A 198 -18.82 2.84 -17.16
C THR A 198 -18.37 4.26 -17.44
N GLN A 199 -19.30 5.23 -17.40
CA GLN A 199 -18.97 6.66 -17.54
C GLN A 199 -17.95 7.16 -16.49
N ASN A 200 -17.92 6.53 -15.31
CA ASN A 200 -17.07 6.96 -14.19
C ASN A 200 -15.80 6.11 -14.05
N ARG A 201 -15.73 4.92 -14.67
CA ARG A 201 -14.64 3.96 -14.49
C ARG A 201 -14.34 3.23 -15.78
N HIS A 202 -13.09 3.30 -16.24
CA HIS A 202 -12.60 2.51 -17.37
C HIS A 202 -11.82 1.33 -16.84
N VAL A 203 -12.36 0.13 -17.08
CA VAL A 203 -11.79 -1.12 -16.55
C VAL A 203 -10.86 -1.74 -17.57
N PHE A 204 -9.70 -2.17 -17.10
CA PHE A 204 -8.67 -2.80 -17.91
C PHE A 204 -8.23 -4.14 -17.31
N TYR A 205 -7.79 -5.06 -18.15
CA TYR A 205 -7.21 -6.32 -17.73
C TYR A 205 -5.91 -6.59 -18.48
N PHE A 206 -5.07 -7.46 -17.93
CA PHE A 206 -3.90 -7.98 -18.62
C PHE A 206 -4.21 -9.37 -19.16
N ARG A 207 -3.79 -9.64 -20.40
CA ARG A 207 -3.99 -10.96 -21.01
C ARG A 207 -3.25 -12.03 -20.22
N LYS A 208 -3.79 -13.25 -20.25
CA LYS A 208 -3.12 -14.43 -19.69
C LYS A 208 -1.73 -14.59 -20.33
N ASN A 209 -0.77 -15.13 -19.60
CA ASN A 209 0.61 -15.38 -20.03
C ASN A 209 1.47 -14.15 -20.34
N THR A 210 1.00 -12.94 -20.04
CA THR A 210 1.81 -11.71 -20.19
C THR A 210 2.58 -11.35 -18.92
N TYR A 211 2.29 -12.03 -17.80
CA TYR A 211 2.85 -11.71 -16.48
C TYR A 211 4.30 -12.17 -16.36
N MET A 212 5.18 -11.23 -16.03
CA MET A 212 6.62 -11.38 -15.84
C MET A 212 7.07 -10.88 -14.46
N GLY A 213 6.14 -10.52 -13.57
CA GLY A 213 6.43 -9.87 -12.29
C GLY A 213 7.31 -10.68 -11.34
N ASP A 214 7.36 -12.01 -11.52
CA ASP A 214 8.16 -12.92 -10.71
C ASP A 214 9.67 -12.75 -10.91
N TYR A 215 10.09 -12.20 -12.05
CA TYR A 215 11.51 -11.96 -12.38
C TYR A 215 12.00 -10.57 -11.98
N ILE A 216 11.12 -9.73 -11.42
CA ILE A 216 11.41 -8.31 -11.20
C ILE A 216 11.62 -8.06 -9.71
N PRO A 217 12.66 -7.33 -9.27
CA PRO A 217 12.99 -7.18 -7.85
C PRO A 217 12.13 -6.14 -7.11
N PHE A 218 11.27 -5.40 -7.81
CA PHE A 218 10.49 -4.30 -7.25
C PHE A 218 9.09 -4.73 -6.82
N THR A 219 8.48 -4.00 -5.90
CA THR A 219 7.08 -4.15 -5.51
C THR A 219 6.31 -2.88 -5.84
N HIS A 220 4.99 -3.00 -5.87
CA HIS A 220 4.10 -1.89 -6.11
C HIS A 220 2.91 -1.95 -5.18
N CYS A 221 2.50 -0.78 -4.71
CA CYS A 221 1.28 -0.62 -3.94
C CYS A 221 0.09 -0.43 -4.88
N VAL A 222 -1.02 -1.12 -4.62
CA VAL A 222 -2.31 -0.93 -5.30
C VAL A 222 -3.42 -0.67 -4.32
N ILE A 223 -4.48 -0.02 -4.77
CA ILE A 223 -5.65 0.29 -3.95
C ILE A 223 -6.81 -0.54 -4.45
N VAL A 224 -7.25 -1.52 -3.66
CA VAL A 224 -8.44 -2.33 -3.96
C VAL A 224 -9.66 -1.57 -3.46
N ASP A 225 -10.58 -1.26 -4.38
CA ASP A 225 -11.82 -0.53 -4.09
C ASP A 225 -13.07 -1.29 -4.52
N GLN A 226 -12.93 -2.44 -5.17
CA GLN A 226 -14.07 -3.28 -5.53
C GLN A 226 -13.72 -4.76 -5.62
N LEU A 227 -14.67 -5.58 -5.18
CA LEU A 227 -14.73 -7.01 -5.45
C LEU A 227 -16.04 -7.35 -6.15
N LYS A 228 -15.97 -8.18 -7.19
CA LYS A 228 -17.15 -8.56 -7.97
C LYS A 228 -17.02 -9.98 -8.53
N ILE A 229 -18.13 -10.71 -8.61
CA ILE A 229 -18.23 -11.93 -9.42
C ILE A 229 -18.54 -11.52 -10.86
N VAL A 230 -17.65 -11.84 -11.80
CA VAL A 230 -17.81 -11.57 -13.24
C VAL A 230 -17.80 -12.89 -13.99
N ASN A 231 -18.90 -13.24 -14.63
CA ASN A 231 -19.07 -14.51 -15.36
C ASN A 231 -18.71 -15.74 -14.50
N GLY A 232 -19.19 -15.76 -13.25
CA GLY A 232 -18.92 -16.85 -12.30
C GLY A 232 -17.52 -16.85 -11.69
N LYS A 233 -16.69 -15.83 -11.95
CA LYS A 233 -15.33 -15.74 -11.42
C LYS A 233 -15.18 -14.59 -10.41
N GLU A 234 -14.53 -14.87 -9.29
CA GLU A 234 -14.14 -13.86 -8.30
C GLU A 234 -13.06 -12.93 -8.85
N MET A 235 -13.39 -11.64 -8.95
CA MET A 235 -12.51 -10.62 -9.50
C MET A 235 -12.23 -9.50 -8.49
N VAL A 236 -10.98 -9.07 -8.48
CA VAL A 236 -10.47 -7.95 -7.69
C VAL A 236 -10.25 -6.76 -8.62
N PHE A 237 -10.83 -5.62 -8.28
CA PHE A 237 -10.69 -4.36 -9.00
C PHE A 237 -9.84 -3.40 -8.16
N PHE A 238 -8.86 -2.78 -8.81
CA PHE A 238 -7.89 -1.95 -8.13
C PHE A 238 -7.45 -0.75 -8.95
N ARG A 239 -7.03 0.30 -8.24
CA ARG A 239 -6.40 1.49 -8.79
C ARG A 239 -4.89 1.36 -8.61
N ASP A 240 -4.16 1.67 -9.68
CA ASP A 240 -2.72 1.96 -9.56
C ASP A 240 -2.58 3.39 -8.99
N PRO A 241 -1.92 3.59 -7.84
CA PRO A 241 -1.66 4.91 -7.30
C PRO A 241 -1.02 5.83 -8.35
N ASN A 242 -0.11 5.35 -9.19
CA ASN A 242 0.53 6.15 -10.22
C ASN A 242 -0.41 6.61 -11.33
N SER A 243 -1.59 6.00 -11.49
CA SER A 243 -2.61 6.46 -12.42
C SER A 243 -3.28 7.74 -11.88
N ARG A 244 -3.27 8.79 -12.69
CA ARG A 244 -3.87 10.09 -12.35
C ARG A 244 -5.37 9.95 -12.12
N SER A 245 -5.85 10.41 -10.97
CA SER A 245 -7.27 10.57 -10.65
C SER A 245 -7.68 12.04 -10.81
N ALA A 246 -8.84 12.31 -11.41
CA ALA A 246 -9.36 13.66 -11.61
C ALA A 246 -10.90 13.71 -11.56
N PRO A 247 -11.52 14.74 -10.95
CA PRO A 247 -12.97 14.80 -10.71
C PRO A 247 -13.88 14.63 -11.93
N ASN A 248 -13.39 15.01 -13.12
CA ASN A 248 -14.18 15.00 -14.36
C ASN A 248 -13.60 14.03 -15.40
N LYS A 249 -12.87 13.00 -14.95
CA LYS A 249 -12.35 11.95 -15.84
C LYS A 249 -12.68 10.59 -15.26
N PRO A 250 -13.00 9.59 -16.10
CA PRO A 250 -13.20 8.24 -15.62
C PRO A 250 -11.92 7.73 -14.96
N GLU A 251 -12.08 7.08 -13.81
CA GLU A 251 -10.97 6.46 -13.10
C GLU A 251 -10.45 5.26 -13.90
N LYS A 252 -9.12 5.13 -13.98
CA LYS A 252 -8.48 3.97 -14.59
C LYS A 252 -8.42 2.85 -13.56
N ILE A 253 -9.19 1.79 -13.82
CA ILE A 253 -9.32 0.63 -12.96
C ILE A 253 -8.70 -0.58 -13.64
N PHE A 254 -8.00 -1.40 -12.88
CA PHE A 254 -7.49 -2.68 -13.34
C PHE A 254 -8.27 -3.80 -12.66
N MET A 255 -8.42 -4.93 -13.33
CA MET A 255 -9.03 -6.13 -12.77
C MET A 255 -8.16 -7.36 -12.97
N LEU A 256 -8.19 -8.26 -11.99
CA LEU A 256 -7.62 -9.61 -12.08
C LEU A 256 -8.44 -10.59 -11.22
N SER A 257 -8.25 -11.89 -11.41
CA SER A 257 -8.91 -12.88 -10.55
C SER A 257 -8.35 -12.84 -9.13
N PHE A 258 -9.20 -13.17 -8.15
CA PHE A 258 -8.81 -13.22 -6.74
C PHE A 258 -7.60 -14.15 -6.49
N GLU A 259 -7.59 -15.33 -7.12
CA GLU A 259 -6.44 -16.24 -7.10
C GLU A 259 -5.13 -15.58 -7.56
N ASN A 260 -5.17 -14.87 -8.70
CA ASN A 260 -3.99 -14.17 -9.21
C ASN A 260 -3.60 -13.01 -8.29
N PHE A 261 -4.58 -12.33 -7.69
CA PHE A 261 -4.33 -11.27 -6.71
C PHE A 261 -3.55 -11.81 -5.52
N VAL A 262 -4.03 -12.88 -4.88
CA VAL A 262 -3.37 -13.53 -3.75
C VAL A 262 -1.96 -13.99 -4.12
N SER A 263 -1.77 -14.64 -5.27
CA SER A 263 -0.45 -15.13 -5.71
C SER A 263 0.60 -14.04 -5.95
N ARG A 264 0.17 -12.79 -6.09
CA ARG A 264 1.02 -11.64 -6.41
C ARG A 264 1.28 -10.74 -5.21
N LEU A 265 0.64 -11.01 -4.06
CA LEU A 265 0.92 -10.31 -2.83
C LEU A 265 2.38 -10.54 -2.40
N THR A 266 3.00 -9.48 -1.89
CA THR A 266 4.37 -9.53 -1.36
C THR A 266 4.46 -8.76 -0.07
N ASP A 267 5.41 -9.14 0.78
CA ASP A 267 5.81 -8.27 1.89
C ASP A 267 6.45 -6.95 1.40
N TRP A 268 6.82 -6.09 2.35
CA TRP A 268 7.51 -4.82 2.11
C TRP A 268 8.87 -4.96 1.43
N GLN A 269 9.48 -6.14 1.52
CA GLN A 269 10.79 -6.45 0.97
C GLN A 269 10.70 -7.07 -0.43
N GLY A 270 9.50 -7.38 -0.90
CA GLY A 270 9.25 -8.02 -2.19
C GLY A 270 9.37 -9.52 -2.21
N ASN A 271 9.42 -10.16 -1.04
CA ASN A 271 9.25 -11.60 -0.94
C ASN A 271 7.78 -11.93 -1.23
N ARG A 272 7.53 -12.91 -2.10
CA ARG A 272 6.17 -13.37 -2.36
C ARG A 272 5.58 -13.91 -1.06
N PHE A 273 4.33 -13.58 -0.84
CA PHE A 273 3.54 -14.28 0.14
C PHE A 273 3.45 -15.75 -0.30
N ILE A 274 3.98 -16.65 0.52
CA ILE A 274 3.82 -18.08 0.34
C ILE A 274 2.92 -18.53 1.49
N LEU A 275 1.70 -18.96 1.15
CA LEU A 275 0.64 -19.31 2.10
C LEU A 275 1.12 -20.23 3.24
N ASN A 276 2.11 -21.09 2.98
CA ASN A 276 2.63 -22.06 3.94
C ASN A 276 3.91 -21.60 4.68
N CYS A 277 4.52 -20.48 4.29
CA CYS A 277 5.76 -19.98 4.89
C CYS A 277 5.57 -18.79 5.83
N CYS A 278 4.35 -18.24 5.92
CA CYS A 278 3.99 -17.14 6.81
C CYS A 278 2.84 -17.57 7.75
N PRO A 279 3.01 -18.59 8.62
CA PRO A 279 1.93 -19.06 9.50
C PRO A 279 1.45 -17.98 10.47
N ASP A 280 2.36 -17.11 10.92
CA ASP A 280 2.14 -16.13 11.98
C ASP A 280 1.65 -14.76 11.49
N GLU A 281 1.59 -14.53 10.17
CA GLU A 281 1.00 -13.30 9.62
C GLU A 281 -0.53 -13.37 9.73
N THR A 282 -1.10 -12.49 10.54
CA THR A 282 -2.56 -12.43 10.81
C THR A 282 -3.28 -11.37 9.99
N SER A 283 -2.55 -10.54 9.25
CA SER A 283 -3.11 -9.40 8.50
C SER A 283 -2.28 -9.11 7.26
N PHE A 284 -2.94 -8.58 6.22
CA PHE A 284 -2.29 -8.20 4.98
C PHE A 284 -2.92 -6.94 4.38
N GLY A 285 -2.08 -5.95 4.07
CA GLY A 285 -2.51 -4.65 3.54
C GLY A 285 -2.90 -3.65 4.63
N PHE A 286 -3.25 -2.44 4.19
CA PHE A 286 -3.63 -1.33 5.08
C PHE A 286 -5.04 -0.83 4.78
N VAL A 287 -5.72 -0.37 5.83
CA VAL A 287 -7.05 0.23 5.77
C VAL A 287 -7.10 1.54 6.54
N SER A 288 -8.11 2.35 6.27
CA SER A 288 -8.36 3.54 7.09
C SER A 288 -9.03 3.17 8.41
N THR A 289 -8.60 3.81 9.50
CA THR A 289 -9.33 3.79 10.77
C THR A 289 -10.52 4.78 10.78
N GLN A 290 -10.64 5.62 9.75
CA GLN A 290 -11.68 6.64 9.60
C GLN A 290 -12.24 6.66 8.15
N PRO A 291 -12.74 5.52 7.62
CA PRO A 291 -13.16 5.41 6.23
C PRO A 291 -14.26 6.40 5.83
N GLU A 292 -15.14 6.76 6.75
CA GLU A 292 -16.22 7.74 6.57
C GLU A 292 -15.70 9.16 6.29
N ARG A 293 -14.47 9.49 6.71
CA ARG A 293 -13.85 10.81 6.47
C ARG A 293 -13.25 10.95 5.07
N LEU A 294 -13.06 9.84 4.34
CA LEU A 294 -12.52 9.85 2.98
C LEU A 294 -13.52 10.41 1.94
N THR A 295 -14.82 10.25 2.21
CA THR A 295 -15.91 10.64 1.31
C THR A 295 -16.63 11.91 1.75
N SER A 296 -16.77 12.12 3.07
CA SER A 296 -17.62 13.16 3.65
C SER A 296 -17.13 14.59 3.44
N GLY A 297 -15.83 14.82 3.26
CA GLY A 297 -15.31 16.12 2.82
C GLY A 297 -15.76 17.35 3.62
N ILE A 298 -16.05 17.16 4.92
CA ILE A 298 -16.28 18.24 5.88
C ILE A 298 -14.92 18.65 6.44
#